data_AF-A0A7Z6T295-F1
#
_entry.id   AF-A0A7Z6T295-F1
#
_cell.length_a   1.000
_cell.length_b   1.000
_cell.length_c   1.000
_cell.angle_alpha   90.00
_cell.angle_beta   90.00
_cell.angle_gamma   90.00
#
_symmetry.space_group_name_H-M   'P 1'
#
loop_
_entity.id
_entity.type
_entity.pdbx_description
1 polymer ?
#
loop_
_entity_poly.entity_id
_entity_poly.type
_entity_poly.pdbx_seq_one_letter_code
_entity_poly.pdbx_strand_id
1 'polypeptide(L)'
;MSETTEATGAVPAALRDWSVSWPQYAPTNVTPAELLPAALACHVPDWAEAAPTPADVPDWDQRQAHALVPYQLDGRGWPLNPHGRTGRCGRNLGKWGENAAADPIVVAGTGQQRQVLLITRDDIHVEAIPGGMVDPGETAPAALIRELREETGIDLSDHVPEILGRQLVDDWRNTDFAWVASTSALYQLPATVTATAGDDALDANWWLFGSLTQLDAAVTAAGRTLYAAHRPLLQRALDHLDQAAATAPATSIAELVAQHAPHLAHLTEEPLAETGSDLIDQLREGEERLDRAGIQGGDALGVAAGLLDQALDLELDGGTQLDQEVSVVHAASLLRGLADMTAAYRRTTA
;
A
#
# COMPACT_ATOMS: atom_id res chain seq x y z
N MET A 1 -36.93 0.20 -10.73
CA MET A 1 -37.45 -0.71 -9.69
C MET A 1 -36.41 -0.73 -8.60
N SER A 2 -36.77 -0.21 -7.43
CA SER A 2 -35.84 -0.03 -6.31
C SER A 2 -35.63 -1.37 -5.61
N GLU A 3 -34.47 -1.98 -5.80
CA GLU A 3 -34.02 -3.05 -4.92
C GLU A 3 -33.47 -2.43 -3.63
N THR A 4 -34.05 -2.88 -2.53
CA THR A 4 -33.77 -2.44 -1.18
C THR A 4 -32.58 -3.26 -0.70
N THR A 5 -31.38 -2.69 -0.76
CA THR A 5 -30.20 -3.28 -0.12
C THR A 5 -30.39 -3.18 1.39
N GLU A 6 -30.84 -4.26 2.03
CA GLU A 6 -30.74 -4.37 3.48
C GLU A 6 -29.26 -4.30 3.87
N ALA A 7 -28.88 -3.22 4.54
CA ALA A 7 -27.54 -3.07 5.08
C ALA A 7 -27.33 -4.12 6.17
N THR A 8 -26.55 -5.17 5.87
CA THR A 8 -25.88 -5.99 6.87
C THR A 8 -25.19 -5.09 7.88
N GLY A 9 -25.60 -5.15 9.15
CA GLY A 9 -24.93 -4.42 10.22
C GLY A 9 -23.44 -4.79 10.28
N ALA A 10 -22.58 -3.80 10.52
CA ALA A 10 -21.15 -4.02 10.63
C ALA A 10 -20.83 -5.00 11.77
N VAL A 11 -19.95 -5.97 11.52
CA VAL A 11 -19.47 -6.90 12.55
C VAL A 11 -18.73 -6.11 13.64
N PRO A 12 -19.17 -6.16 14.91
CA PRO A 12 -18.48 -5.49 16.01
C PRO A 12 -17.03 -5.98 16.11
N ALA A 13 -16.08 -5.07 16.28
CA ALA A 13 -14.64 -5.41 16.30
C ALA A 13 -14.31 -6.51 17.33
N ALA A 14 -14.92 -6.46 18.52
CA ALA A 14 -14.73 -7.45 19.58
C ALA A 14 -15.26 -8.86 19.26
N LEU A 15 -16.11 -9.01 18.23
CA LEU A 15 -16.69 -10.28 17.79
C LEU A 15 -16.12 -10.75 16.44
N ARG A 16 -15.17 -10.00 15.87
CA ARG A 16 -14.60 -10.29 14.55
C ARG A 16 -13.74 -11.55 14.56
N ASP A 17 -12.93 -11.74 15.59
CA ASP A 17 -12.00 -12.87 15.70
C ASP A 17 -12.75 -14.21 15.80
N TRP A 18 -12.35 -15.18 14.97
CA TRP A 18 -12.96 -16.51 14.92
C TRP A 18 -12.92 -17.28 16.24
N SER A 19 -11.91 -17.01 17.09
CA SER A 19 -11.77 -17.61 18.43
C SER A 19 -12.86 -17.14 19.41
N VAL A 20 -13.50 -15.99 19.14
CA VAL A 20 -14.60 -15.48 19.95
C VAL A 20 -15.87 -16.25 19.60
N SER A 21 -16.46 -16.87 20.62
CA SER A 21 -17.74 -17.57 20.49
C SER A 21 -18.86 -16.58 20.19
N TRP A 22 -19.52 -16.76 19.05
CA TRP A 22 -20.69 -15.98 18.68
C TRP A 22 -21.75 -16.87 18.02
N PRO A 23 -22.51 -17.66 18.80
CA PRO A 23 -23.47 -18.63 18.26
C PRO A 23 -24.61 -18.02 17.45
N GLN A 24 -24.91 -16.74 17.68
CA GLN A 24 -25.97 -16.00 16.97
C GLN A 24 -25.47 -15.34 15.68
N TYR A 25 -24.20 -15.54 15.31
CA TYR A 25 -23.65 -14.98 14.09
C TYR A 25 -24.35 -15.56 12.86
N ALA A 26 -25.07 -14.69 12.15
CA ALA A 26 -25.85 -15.03 10.97
C ALA A 26 -25.42 -14.11 9.80
N PRO A 27 -24.32 -14.44 9.09
CA PRO A 27 -23.85 -13.65 7.97
C PRO A 27 -24.78 -13.74 6.76
N THR A 28 -24.86 -12.67 5.99
CA THR A 28 -25.65 -12.65 4.76
C THR A 28 -24.93 -13.38 3.64
N ASN A 29 -25.62 -14.27 2.94
CA ASN A 29 -25.06 -14.94 1.78
C ASN A 29 -25.03 -13.97 0.59
N VAL A 30 -23.84 -13.68 0.07
CA VAL A 30 -23.62 -12.75 -1.05
C VAL A 30 -23.25 -13.47 -2.34
N THR A 31 -23.49 -14.78 -2.43
CA THR A 31 -23.17 -15.56 -3.64
C THR A 31 -24.06 -15.12 -4.80
N PRO A 32 -23.48 -14.61 -5.92
CA PRO A 32 -24.25 -14.18 -7.07
C PRO A 32 -24.89 -15.39 -7.78
N ALA A 33 -25.92 -15.15 -8.58
CA ALA A 33 -26.79 -16.19 -9.14
C ALA A 33 -26.02 -17.22 -9.98
N GLU A 34 -25.04 -16.76 -10.74
CA GLU A 34 -24.15 -17.55 -11.60
C GLU A 34 -23.22 -18.50 -10.82
N LEU A 35 -22.96 -18.21 -9.54
CA LEU A 35 -22.14 -19.06 -8.68
C LEU A 35 -22.97 -19.98 -7.77
N LEU A 36 -24.31 -19.97 -7.90
CA LEU A 36 -25.16 -20.90 -7.16
C LEU A 36 -25.01 -22.34 -7.70
N PRO A 37 -25.20 -23.38 -6.88
CA PRO A 37 -24.99 -24.77 -7.29
C PRO A 37 -25.73 -25.19 -8.57
N ALA A 38 -26.97 -24.72 -8.75
CA ALA A 38 -27.77 -25.04 -9.93
C ALA A 38 -27.25 -24.37 -11.21
N ALA A 39 -26.65 -23.18 -11.10
CA ALA A 39 -26.04 -22.48 -12.22
C ALA A 39 -24.71 -23.14 -12.61
N LEU A 40 -23.83 -23.40 -11.62
CA LEU A 40 -22.55 -24.07 -11.83
C LEU A 40 -22.70 -25.48 -12.44
N ALA A 41 -23.77 -26.20 -12.09
CA ALA A 41 -24.08 -27.49 -12.70
C ALA A 41 -24.40 -27.39 -14.21
N CYS A 42 -24.88 -26.23 -14.67
CA CYS A 42 -25.15 -25.98 -16.09
C CYS A 42 -23.92 -25.44 -16.81
N HIS A 43 -23.23 -24.47 -16.20
CA HIS A 43 -22.07 -23.80 -16.76
C HIS A 43 -21.24 -23.17 -15.65
N VAL A 44 -19.93 -23.40 -15.70
CA VAL A 44 -18.97 -22.77 -14.80
C VAL A 44 -18.34 -21.59 -15.55
N PRO A 45 -18.44 -20.35 -15.04
CA PRO A 45 -17.76 -19.20 -15.64
C PRO A 45 -16.25 -19.43 -15.71
N ASP A 46 -15.59 -18.95 -16.77
CA ASP A 46 -14.16 -19.20 -17.00
C ASP A 46 -13.25 -18.62 -15.89
N TRP A 47 -13.73 -17.59 -15.17
CA TRP A 47 -13.04 -16.95 -14.06
C TRP A 47 -13.30 -17.61 -12.69
N ALA A 48 -14.14 -18.64 -12.61
CA ALA A 48 -14.55 -19.28 -11.36
C ALA A 48 -14.30 -20.79 -11.34
N GLU A 49 -14.14 -21.36 -10.14
CA GLU A 49 -14.04 -22.80 -9.95
C GLU A 49 -15.44 -23.46 -9.83
N ALA A 50 -15.53 -24.72 -10.25
CA ALA A 50 -16.78 -25.48 -10.26
C ALA A 50 -17.33 -25.83 -8.87
N ALA A 51 -16.50 -25.78 -7.81
CA ALA A 51 -16.84 -26.20 -6.46
C ALA A 51 -17.99 -25.34 -5.87
N PRO A 52 -19.20 -25.88 -5.67
CA PRO A 52 -20.35 -25.09 -5.21
C PRO A 52 -20.26 -24.69 -3.74
N THR A 53 -19.51 -25.44 -2.92
CA THR A 53 -19.25 -25.15 -1.51
C THR A 53 -17.79 -25.44 -1.15
N PRO A 54 -17.27 -24.93 -0.01
CA PRO A 54 -15.92 -25.27 0.43
C PRO A 54 -15.67 -26.77 0.67
N ALA A 55 -16.72 -27.55 0.93
CA ALA A 55 -16.62 -28.99 1.11
C ALA A 55 -16.30 -29.74 -0.19
N ASP A 56 -16.54 -29.09 -1.34
CA ASP A 56 -16.28 -29.65 -2.67
C ASP A 56 -14.88 -29.31 -3.18
N VAL A 57 -14.08 -28.55 -2.41
CA VAL A 57 -12.70 -28.19 -2.75
C VAL A 57 -11.74 -29.31 -2.31
N PRO A 58 -11.03 -29.96 -3.24
CA PRO A 58 -10.26 -31.17 -2.92
C PRO A 58 -8.83 -30.90 -2.44
N ASP A 59 -8.32 -29.68 -2.59
CA ASP A 59 -6.89 -29.36 -2.57
C ASP A 59 -6.49 -28.34 -1.48
N TRP A 60 -7.19 -28.32 -0.35
CA TRP A 60 -6.94 -27.36 0.73
C TRP A 60 -5.48 -27.32 1.21
N ASP A 61 -4.83 -28.47 1.37
CA ASP A 61 -3.43 -28.55 1.80
C ASP A 61 -2.49 -27.78 0.83
N GLN A 62 -2.72 -27.92 -0.48
CA GLN A 62 -1.94 -27.22 -1.51
C GLN A 62 -2.25 -25.72 -1.50
N ARG A 63 -3.53 -25.33 -1.34
CA ARG A 63 -3.92 -23.92 -1.27
C ARG A 63 -3.35 -23.23 -0.04
N GLN A 64 -3.34 -23.89 1.12
CA GLN A 64 -2.74 -23.35 2.34
C GLN A 64 -1.21 -23.24 2.21
N ALA A 65 -0.55 -24.19 1.55
CA ALA A 65 0.90 -24.16 1.34
C ALA A 65 1.37 -23.02 0.41
N HIS A 66 0.52 -22.59 -0.54
CA HIS A 66 0.82 -21.51 -1.48
C HIS A 66 0.18 -20.16 -1.11
N ALA A 67 -0.57 -20.10 -0.01
CA ALA A 67 -1.29 -18.89 0.38
C ALA A 67 -0.33 -17.72 0.61
N LEU A 68 -0.68 -16.55 0.07
CA LEU A 68 0.00 -15.30 0.35
C LEU A 68 -0.14 -14.91 1.83
N VAL A 69 -1.30 -15.20 2.42
CA VAL A 69 -1.57 -15.01 3.84
C VAL A 69 -2.02 -16.32 4.48
N PRO A 70 -1.34 -16.80 5.54
CA PRO A 70 -1.75 -18.01 6.24
C PRO A 70 -3.19 -17.93 6.76
N TYR A 71 -3.95 -19.01 6.56
CA TYR A 71 -5.34 -19.11 6.99
C TYR A 71 -5.66 -20.50 7.55
N GLN A 72 -6.76 -20.58 8.29
CA GLN A 72 -7.22 -21.81 8.94
C GLN A 72 -8.46 -22.37 8.25
N LEU A 73 -8.71 -23.66 8.43
CA LEU A 73 -10.01 -24.28 8.13
C LEU A 73 -10.77 -24.49 9.45
N ASP A 74 -12.09 -24.36 9.42
CA ASP A 74 -12.95 -24.68 10.55
C ASP A 74 -13.13 -26.20 10.73
N GLY A 75 -13.88 -26.62 11.75
CA GLY A 75 -14.14 -28.06 12.01
C GLY A 75 -14.92 -28.79 10.92
N ARG A 76 -15.47 -28.09 9.92
CA ARG A 76 -16.11 -28.66 8.72
C ARG A 76 -15.17 -28.70 7.52
N GLY A 77 -13.95 -28.18 7.66
CA GLY A 77 -12.98 -28.01 6.58
C GLY A 77 -13.21 -26.76 5.74
N TRP A 78 -13.94 -25.75 6.24
CA TRP A 78 -14.21 -24.52 5.47
C TRP A 78 -13.15 -23.46 5.77
N PRO A 79 -12.63 -22.73 4.77
CA PRO A 79 -11.60 -21.72 4.96
C PRO A 79 -12.14 -20.55 5.77
N LEU A 80 -11.35 -20.04 6.69
CA LEU A 80 -11.71 -18.88 7.51
C LEU A 80 -10.89 -17.66 7.06
N ASN A 81 -11.58 -16.58 6.72
CA ASN A 81 -10.93 -15.31 6.37
C ASN A 81 -9.97 -14.89 7.49
N PRO A 82 -8.66 -14.65 7.20
CA PRO A 82 -7.69 -14.36 8.27
C PRO A 82 -7.93 -13.03 8.99
N HIS A 83 -8.70 -12.10 8.41
CA HIS A 83 -9.14 -10.88 9.09
C HIS A 83 -10.39 -11.09 9.98
N GLY A 84 -10.93 -12.30 10.06
CA GLY A 84 -12.09 -12.63 10.87
C GLY A 84 -13.41 -12.53 10.13
N ARG A 85 -14.50 -12.50 10.90
CA ARG A 85 -15.87 -12.36 10.42
C ARG A 85 -16.09 -11.04 9.68
N THR A 86 -16.67 -11.14 8.51
CA THR A 86 -17.01 -10.02 7.62
C THR A 86 -18.49 -9.62 7.71
N GLY A 87 -19.34 -10.50 8.23
CA GLY A 87 -20.80 -10.38 8.17
C GLY A 87 -21.40 -10.91 6.88
N ARG A 88 -20.55 -11.44 5.98
CA ARG A 88 -20.92 -11.97 4.66
C ARG A 88 -20.43 -13.40 4.52
N CYS A 89 -21.26 -14.29 4.01
CA CYS A 89 -20.89 -15.67 3.70
C CYS A 89 -21.14 -15.99 2.24
N GLY A 90 -20.86 -17.23 1.83
CA GLY A 90 -20.82 -17.57 0.42
C GLY A 90 -19.52 -17.07 -0.23
N ARG A 91 -19.52 -16.92 -1.56
CA ARG A 91 -18.39 -16.33 -2.30
C ARG A 91 -18.89 -15.38 -3.38
N ASN A 92 -18.19 -14.27 -3.56
CA ASN A 92 -18.35 -13.37 -4.70
C ASN A 92 -17.00 -13.18 -5.42
N LEU A 93 -16.25 -14.29 -5.49
CA LEU A 93 -14.92 -14.42 -6.07
C LEU A 93 -14.85 -15.77 -6.77
N GLY A 94 -13.87 -15.92 -7.68
CA GLY A 94 -13.72 -17.12 -8.50
C GLY A 94 -13.47 -18.39 -7.68
N LYS A 95 -12.78 -18.29 -6.55
CA LYS A 95 -12.39 -19.42 -5.70
C LYS A 95 -12.88 -19.27 -4.27
N TRP A 96 -13.11 -20.40 -3.58
CA TRP A 96 -13.16 -20.44 -2.13
C TRP A 96 -11.75 -20.27 -1.53
N GLY A 97 -11.67 -19.60 -0.38
CA GLY A 97 -10.41 -19.23 0.27
C GLY A 97 -9.74 -18.02 -0.40
N GLU A 98 -8.42 -18.07 -0.52
CA GLU A 98 -7.63 -16.98 -1.11
C GLU A 98 -7.80 -16.90 -2.63
N ASN A 99 -8.06 -15.70 -3.12
CA ASN A 99 -7.99 -15.31 -4.53
C ASN A 99 -6.80 -14.34 -4.66
N ALA A 100 -5.70 -14.86 -5.21
CA ALA A 100 -4.45 -14.11 -5.32
C ALA A 100 -4.54 -13.07 -6.44
N ALA A 101 -4.07 -11.86 -6.15
CA ALA A 101 -3.88 -10.76 -7.09
C ALA A 101 -2.41 -10.32 -7.12
N ALA A 102 -2.06 -9.53 -8.13
CA ALA A 102 -0.75 -8.93 -8.30
C ALA A 102 -0.88 -7.45 -8.67
N ASP A 103 -0.26 -6.57 -7.88
CA ASP A 103 -0.37 -5.12 -7.99
C ASP A 103 0.99 -4.48 -8.35
N PRO A 104 1.25 -4.17 -9.64
CA PRO A 104 2.46 -3.49 -10.07
C PRO A 104 2.35 -1.98 -9.80
N ILE A 105 3.07 -1.52 -8.77
CA ILE A 105 3.18 -0.11 -8.42
C ILE A 105 4.33 0.48 -9.23
N VAL A 106 4.02 1.17 -10.33
CA VAL A 106 5.03 1.80 -11.18
C VAL A 106 5.21 3.26 -10.77
N VAL A 107 6.43 3.61 -10.34
CA VAL A 107 6.81 4.96 -9.92
C VAL A 107 7.89 5.50 -10.84
N ALA A 108 7.70 6.71 -11.33
CA ALA A 108 8.64 7.43 -12.18
C ALA A 108 9.22 8.65 -11.45
N GLY A 109 10.53 8.86 -11.59
CA GLY A 109 11.25 9.98 -10.99
C GLY A 109 11.63 9.75 -9.53
N THR A 110 12.13 10.80 -8.89
CA THR A 110 12.71 10.74 -7.53
C THR A 110 12.21 11.86 -6.65
N GLY A 111 12.35 11.70 -5.32
CA GLY A 111 11.97 12.70 -4.34
C GLY A 111 10.47 13.03 -4.37
N GLN A 112 10.12 14.26 -3.97
CA GLN A 112 8.73 14.71 -3.84
C GLN A 112 7.99 14.94 -5.16
N GLN A 113 8.72 14.91 -6.30
CA GLN A 113 8.15 15.09 -7.63
C GLN A 113 7.92 13.77 -8.37
N ARG A 114 8.18 12.63 -7.71
CA ARG A 114 7.91 11.31 -8.27
C ARG A 114 6.42 11.14 -8.57
N GLN A 115 6.11 10.35 -9.58
CA GLN A 115 4.74 10.10 -10.02
C GLN A 115 4.44 8.61 -10.02
N VAL A 116 3.22 8.22 -9.67
CA VAL A 116 2.72 6.85 -9.74
C VAL A 116 1.76 6.70 -10.92
N LEU A 117 1.87 5.59 -11.64
CA LEU A 117 0.93 5.22 -12.68
C LEU A 117 -0.32 4.60 -12.05
N LEU A 118 -1.49 5.12 -12.39
CA LEU A 118 -2.80 4.57 -12.04
C LEU A 118 -3.69 4.46 -13.29
N ILE A 119 -4.65 3.55 -13.23
CA ILE A 119 -5.73 3.43 -14.21
C ILE A 119 -7.05 3.90 -13.63
N THR A 120 -7.94 4.45 -14.47
CA THR A 120 -9.34 4.62 -14.11
C THR A 120 -10.08 3.33 -14.46
N ARG A 121 -10.54 2.58 -13.45
CA ARG A 121 -11.34 1.37 -13.67
C ARG A 121 -12.66 1.67 -14.39
N ASP A 122 -13.07 0.81 -15.31
CA ASP A 122 -14.31 0.95 -16.08
C ASP A 122 -15.59 0.67 -15.27
N ASP A 123 -15.52 -0.26 -14.31
CA ASP A 123 -16.66 -0.77 -13.58
C ASP A 123 -17.12 0.16 -12.45
N ILE A 124 -16.17 0.66 -11.67
CA ILE A 124 -16.43 1.49 -10.48
C ILE A 124 -15.88 2.92 -10.58
N HIS A 125 -15.22 3.26 -11.70
CA HIS A 125 -14.78 4.63 -12.01
C HIS A 125 -13.87 5.26 -10.94
N VAL A 126 -12.96 4.47 -10.38
CA VAL A 126 -11.96 4.91 -9.40
C VAL A 126 -10.55 4.74 -9.95
N GLU A 127 -9.61 5.54 -9.46
CA GLU A 127 -8.19 5.37 -9.73
C GLU A 127 -7.64 4.16 -8.96
N ALA A 128 -6.99 3.25 -9.66
CA ALA A 128 -6.44 2.02 -9.09
C ALA A 128 -5.02 1.76 -9.61
N ILE A 129 -4.30 0.90 -8.89
CA ILE A 129 -3.03 0.34 -9.36
C ILE A 129 -3.40 -0.58 -10.53
N PRO A 130 -2.62 -0.59 -11.63
CA PRO A 130 -2.94 -1.42 -12.78
C PRO A 130 -2.64 -2.90 -12.53
N GLY A 131 -3.46 -3.55 -11.70
CA GLY A 131 -3.26 -4.89 -11.19
C GLY A 131 -4.53 -5.74 -11.30
N GLY A 132 -4.33 -7.05 -11.24
CA GLY A 132 -5.42 -7.99 -11.43
C GLY A 132 -5.15 -9.36 -10.82
N MET A 133 -6.02 -10.31 -11.13
CA MET A 133 -6.00 -11.64 -10.52
C MET A 133 -4.86 -12.48 -11.12
N VAL A 134 -4.23 -13.31 -10.28
CA VAL A 134 -3.25 -14.29 -10.74
C VAL A 134 -3.97 -15.48 -11.36
N ASP A 135 -3.64 -15.79 -12.62
CA ASP A 135 -4.26 -16.87 -13.36
C ASP A 135 -3.88 -18.26 -12.82
N PRO A 136 -4.68 -19.31 -13.08
CA PRO A 136 -4.32 -20.68 -12.74
C PRO A 136 -2.97 -21.10 -13.33
N GLY A 137 -2.01 -21.42 -12.45
CA GLY A 137 -0.65 -21.81 -12.85
C GLY A 137 0.28 -20.65 -13.17
N GLU A 138 -0.20 -19.41 -13.10
CA GLU A 138 0.60 -18.20 -13.23
C GLU A 138 1.34 -17.89 -11.92
N THR A 139 2.52 -17.28 -12.04
CA THR A 139 3.28 -16.78 -10.89
C THR A 139 2.97 -15.30 -10.68
N ALA A 140 3.03 -14.80 -9.44
CA ALA A 140 2.81 -13.37 -9.18
C ALA A 140 3.69 -12.44 -10.05
N PRO A 141 5.00 -12.69 -10.28
CA PRO A 141 5.79 -11.89 -11.21
C PRO A 141 5.30 -11.90 -12.65
N ALA A 142 4.80 -13.03 -13.14
CA ALA A 142 4.22 -13.11 -14.48
C ALA A 142 2.91 -12.30 -14.57
N ALA A 143 2.05 -12.40 -13.55
CA ALA A 143 0.83 -11.61 -13.45
C ALA A 143 1.13 -10.11 -13.43
N LEU A 144 2.11 -9.64 -12.64
CA LEU A 144 2.52 -8.22 -12.62
C LEU A 144 2.84 -7.67 -14.02
N ILE A 145 3.53 -8.46 -14.85
CA ILE A 145 3.92 -8.06 -16.21
C ILE A 145 2.71 -8.10 -17.14
N ARG A 146 1.89 -9.16 -17.06
CA ARG A 146 0.69 -9.33 -17.87
C ARG A 146 -0.30 -8.20 -17.61
N GLU A 147 -0.69 -7.99 -16.35
CA GLU A 147 -1.67 -6.98 -15.94
C GLU A 147 -1.21 -5.58 -16.35
N LEU A 148 0.05 -5.22 -16.07
CA LEU A 148 0.58 -3.91 -16.46
C LEU A 148 0.51 -3.69 -17.98
N ARG A 149 0.81 -4.72 -18.76
CA ARG A 149 0.75 -4.66 -20.23
C ARG A 149 -0.69 -4.58 -20.73
N GLU A 150 -1.59 -5.37 -20.17
CA GLU A 150 -2.99 -5.44 -20.57
C GLU A 150 -3.70 -4.12 -20.27
N GLU A 151 -3.49 -3.55 -19.08
CA GLU A 151 -4.22 -2.37 -18.61
C GLU A 151 -3.59 -1.02 -19.01
N THR A 152 -2.29 -0.99 -19.32
CA THR A 152 -1.56 0.26 -19.58
C THR A 152 -0.71 0.26 -20.86
N GLY A 153 -0.58 -0.88 -21.53
CA GLY A 153 0.28 -1.04 -22.70
C GLY A 153 1.79 -1.01 -22.41
N ILE A 154 2.20 -0.87 -21.14
CA ILE A 154 3.61 -0.81 -20.73
C ILE A 154 4.14 -2.23 -20.56
N ASP A 155 5.27 -2.53 -21.19
CA ASP A 155 6.02 -3.78 -21.02
C ASP A 155 7.29 -3.53 -20.20
N LEU A 156 7.32 -4.07 -18.98
CA LEU A 156 8.48 -4.06 -18.08
C LEU A 156 9.05 -5.46 -17.87
N SER A 157 8.91 -6.37 -18.84
CA SER A 157 9.40 -7.75 -18.74
C SER A 157 10.91 -7.90 -18.57
N ASP A 158 11.68 -6.86 -18.93
CA ASP A 158 13.12 -6.76 -18.72
C ASP A 158 13.51 -6.11 -17.37
N HIS A 159 12.52 -5.64 -16.59
CA HIS A 159 12.73 -5.09 -15.25
C HIS A 159 12.42 -6.13 -14.19
N VAL A 160 13.25 -6.17 -13.15
CA VAL A 160 12.96 -6.98 -11.95
C VAL A 160 12.33 -6.06 -10.92
N PRO A 161 11.05 -6.26 -10.55
CA PRO A 161 10.43 -5.43 -9.52
C PRO A 161 10.91 -5.82 -8.13
N GLU A 162 10.81 -4.87 -7.20
CA GLU A 162 10.97 -5.16 -5.78
C GLU A 162 9.63 -5.60 -5.17
N ILE A 163 9.57 -6.82 -4.64
CA ILE A 163 8.37 -7.28 -3.94
C ILE A 163 8.27 -6.58 -2.58
N LEU A 164 7.34 -5.64 -2.46
CA LEU A 164 7.13 -4.87 -1.23
C LEU A 164 6.38 -5.66 -0.15
N GLY A 165 5.50 -6.58 -0.56
CA GLY A 165 4.75 -7.37 0.41
C GLY A 165 3.67 -8.26 -0.17
N ARG A 166 3.11 -9.07 0.71
CA ARG A 166 1.98 -9.98 0.48
C ARG A 166 0.98 -9.75 1.61
N GLN A 167 -0.26 -9.39 1.29
CA GLN A 167 -1.28 -9.18 2.31
C GLN A 167 -2.70 -9.44 1.82
N LEU A 168 -3.61 -9.54 2.76
CA LEU A 168 -5.04 -9.38 2.52
C LEU A 168 -5.35 -7.96 2.07
N VAL A 169 -6.22 -7.86 1.08
CA VAL A 169 -6.77 -6.59 0.59
C VAL A 169 -8.16 -6.43 1.18
N ASP A 170 -8.48 -5.24 1.72
CA ASP A 170 -9.81 -4.93 2.24
C ASP A 170 -10.79 -4.66 1.08
N ASP A 171 -11.10 -5.73 0.36
CA ASP A 171 -11.94 -5.74 -0.83
C ASP A 171 -13.40 -6.01 -0.46
N TRP A 172 -14.33 -5.28 -1.09
CA TRP A 172 -15.77 -5.42 -0.85
C TRP A 172 -16.32 -6.80 -1.22
N ARG A 173 -15.59 -7.57 -2.05
CA ARG A 173 -15.92 -8.95 -2.43
C ARG A 173 -15.57 -9.97 -1.35
N ASN A 174 -14.79 -9.58 -0.35
CA ASN A 174 -14.41 -10.46 0.75
C ASN A 174 -15.65 -10.96 1.51
N THR A 175 -15.63 -12.25 1.82
CA THR A 175 -16.57 -12.94 2.68
C THR A 175 -15.81 -13.66 3.78
N ASP A 176 -16.55 -14.33 4.65
CA ASP A 176 -16.00 -15.21 5.68
C ASP A 176 -15.18 -16.38 5.10
N PHE A 177 -15.45 -16.77 3.85
CA PHE A 177 -14.95 -18.01 3.23
C PHE A 177 -14.23 -17.79 1.89
N ALA A 178 -14.15 -16.56 1.40
CA ALA A 178 -13.40 -16.20 0.19
C ALA A 178 -12.89 -14.75 0.31
N TRP A 179 -11.64 -14.50 -0.07
CA TRP A 179 -11.03 -13.17 0.06
C TRP A 179 -9.98 -12.91 -1.02
N VAL A 180 -9.65 -11.63 -1.20
CA VAL A 180 -8.53 -11.19 -2.03
C VAL A 180 -7.27 -11.04 -1.17
N ALA A 181 -6.17 -11.64 -1.62
CA ALA A 181 -4.84 -11.31 -1.12
C ALA A 181 -3.97 -10.92 -2.31
N SER A 182 -3.09 -9.94 -2.12
CA SER A 182 -2.28 -9.41 -3.21
C SER A 182 -0.78 -9.44 -2.90
N THR A 183 0.01 -9.69 -3.95
CA THR A 183 1.44 -9.36 -3.99
C THR A 183 1.62 -7.98 -4.61
N SER A 184 2.04 -6.99 -3.83
CA SER A 184 2.41 -5.67 -4.34
C SER A 184 3.89 -5.60 -4.67
N ALA A 185 4.23 -5.03 -5.82
CA ALA A 185 5.62 -4.91 -6.25
C ALA A 185 5.91 -3.54 -6.86
N LEU A 186 7.09 -3.00 -6.58
CA LEU A 186 7.54 -1.69 -7.03
C LEU A 186 8.39 -1.80 -8.29
N TYR A 187 8.01 -1.06 -9.31
CA TYR A 187 8.84 -0.75 -10.47
C TYR A 187 9.25 0.71 -10.41
N GLN A 188 10.55 1.00 -10.50
CA GLN A 188 11.07 2.36 -10.52
C GLN A 188 11.63 2.70 -11.90
N LEU A 189 11.10 3.77 -12.49
CA LEU A 189 11.55 4.32 -13.76
C LEU A 189 12.20 5.70 -13.55
N PRO A 190 13.20 6.08 -14.37
CA PRO A 190 13.82 7.41 -14.25
C PRO A 190 12.86 8.54 -14.67
N ALA A 191 11.91 8.26 -15.56
CA ALA A 191 10.93 9.22 -16.06
C ALA A 191 9.62 8.50 -16.44
N THR A 192 8.54 9.26 -16.60
CA THR A 192 7.26 8.72 -17.04
C THR A 192 7.39 8.17 -18.45
N VAL A 193 6.64 7.11 -18.74
CA VAL A 193 6.54 6.52 -20.08
C VAL A 193 5.10 6.64 -20.56
N THR A 194 4.90 6.52 -21.88
CA THR A 194 3.56 6.53 -22.45
C THR A 194 2.75 5.34 -21.93
N ALA A 195 1.69 5.62 -21.18
CA ALA A 195 0.67 4.66 -20.81
C ALA A 195 -0.55 4.87 -21.71
N THR A 196 -1.23 3.80 -22.07
CA THR A 196 -2.49 3.82 -22.81
C THR A 196 -3.44 2.85 -22.16
N ALA A 197 -4.63 3.33 -21.82
CA ALA A 197 -5.64 2.50 -21.17
C ALA A 197 -5.97 1.26 -22.04
N GLY A 198 -5.95 0.11 -21.37
CA GLY A 198 -6.30 -1.19 -21.93
C GLY A 198 -7.79 -1.45 -21.99
N ASP A 199 -8.16 -2.73 -22.15
CA ASP A 199 -9.55 -3.13 -22.38
C ASP A 199 -10.48 -2.83 -21.17
N ASP A 200 -9.99 -3.00 -19.94
CA ASP A 200 -10.77 -2.81 -18.70
C ASP A 200 -10.46 -1.47 -17.99
N ALA A 201 -9.73 -0.56 -18.66
CA ALA A 201 -9.38 0.75 -18.15
C ALA A 201 -9.96 1.87 -19.04
N LEU A 202 -10.61 2.87 -18.43
CA LEU A 202 -11.10 4.05 -19.15
C LEU A 202 -9.98 5.03 -19.48
N ASP A 203 -8.95 5.06 -18.65
CA ASP A 203 -7.86 6.02 -18.72
C ASP A 203 -6.63 5.48 -17.97
N ALA A 204 -5.44 5.98 -18.30
CA ALA A 204 -4.19 5.63 -17.63
C ALA A 204 -3.33 6.89 -17.44
N ASN A 205 -3.09 7.27 -16.19
CA ASN A 205 -2.49 8.56 -15.84
C ASN A 205 -1.34 8.43 -14.84
N TRP A 206 -0.40 9.36 -14.97
CA TRP A 206 0.65 9.57 -13.97
C TRP A 206 0.21 10.64 -12.97
N TRP A 207 0.26 10.30 -11.68
CA TRP A 207 -0.17 11.15 -10.58
C TRP A 207 0.98 11.48 -9.65
N LEU A 208 1.02 12.71 -9.14
CA LEU A 208 2.04 13.12 -8.17
C LEU A 208 1.98 12.23 -6.92
N PHE A 209 3.13 11.70 -6.50
CA PHE A 209 3.22 10.61 -5.52
C PHE A 209 4.28 10.87 -4.44
N GLY A 210 4.36 12.10 -3.92
CA GLY A 210 5.19 12.42 -2.76
C GLY A 210 4.60 11.88 -1.44
N SER A 211 3.28 11.94 -1.27
CA SER A 211 2.55 11.38 -0.13
C SER A 211 1.14 10.92 -0.52
N LEU A 212 0.48 10.10 0.32
CA LEU A 212 -0.92 9.73 0.09
C LEU A 212 -1.86 10.93 0.11
N THR A 213 -1.63 11.91 1.00
CA THR A 213 -2.44 13.13 1.07
C THR A 213 -2.33 13.93 -0.23
N GLN A 214 -1.12 14.03 -0.79
CA GLN A 214 -0.90 14.72 -2.05
C GLN A 214 -1.54 13.97 -3.23
N LEU A 215 -1.39 12.64 -3.27
CA LEU A 215 -2.04 11.80 -4.27
C LEU A 215 -3.56 11.97 -4.22
N ASP A 216 -4.15 11.89 -3.03
CA ASP A 216 -5.58 12.10 -2.83
C ASP A 216 -6.05 13.46 -3.31
N ALA A 217 -5.31 14.52 -2.97
CA ALA A 217 -5.63 15.87 -3.40
C ALA A 217 -5.57 16.00 -4.93
N ALA A 218 -4.54 15.42 -5.57
CA ALA A 218 -4.40 15.45 -7.03
C ALA A 218 -5.53 14.69 -7.74
N VAL A 219 -5.82 13.46 -7.30
CA VAL A 219 -6.90 12.63 -7.83
C VAL A 219 -8.27 13.30 -7.64
N THR A 220 -8.52 13.86 -6.45
CA THR A 220 -9.77 14.57 -6.14
C THR A 220 -9.92 15.85 -6.95
N ALA A 221 -8.85 16.63 -7.16
CA ALA A 221 -8.87 17.83 -7.98
C ALA A 221 -9.23 17.54 -9.45
N ALA A 222 -8.95 16.33 -9.93
CA ALA A 222 -9.37 15.85 -11.24
C ALA A 222 -10.79 15.27 -11.25
N GLY A 223 -11.55 15.33 -10.14
CA GLY A 223 -12.91 14.81 -10.03
C GLY A 223 -12.99 13.29 -9.91
N ARG A 224 -11.90 12.62 -9.52
CA ARG A 224 -11.82 11.16 -9.38
C ARG A 224 -11.65 10.77 -7.91
N THR A 225 -11.62 9.47 -7.62
CA THR A 225 -11.41 8.95 -6.27
C THR A 225 -10.43 7.79 -6.32
N LEU A 226 -9.48 7.74 -5.38
CA LEU A 226 -8.53 6.64 -5.26
C LEU A 226 -9.22 5.40 -4.66
N TYR A 227 -8.95 4.23 -5.21
CA TYR A 227 -9.48 2.98 -4.72
C TYR A 227 -8.97 2.70 -3.29
N ALA A 228 -9.90 2.71 -2.33
CA ALA A 228 -9.57 2.66 -0.91
C ALA A 228 -8.73 1.42 -0.53
N ALA A 229 -9.01 0.28 -1.16
CA ALA A 229 -8.31 -0.97 -0.90
C ALA A 229 -6.82 -0.94 -1.29
N HIS A 230 -6.41 -0.03 -2.18
CA HIS A 230 -5.02 0.12 -2.61
C HIS A 230 -4.21 1.08 -1.75
N ARG A 231 -4.84 1.90 -0.89
CA ARG A 231 -4.13 2.84 -0.02
C ARG A 231 -3.04 2.18 0.82
N PRO A 232 -3.24 1.00 1.45
CA PRO A 232 -2.17 0.35 2.21
C PRO A 232 -1.00 -0.13 1.33
N LEU A 233 -1.26 -0.54 0.09
CA LEU A 233 -0.23 -0.96 -0.87
C LEU A 233 0.63 0.25 -1.27
N LEU A 234 -0.02 1.36 -1.62
CA LEU A 234 0.63 2.63 -1.98
C LEU A 234 1.40 3.24 -0.80
N GLN A 235 0.85 3.19 0.42
CA GLN A 235 1.55 3.64 1.61
C GLN A 235 2.86 2.87 1.82
N ARG A 236 2.85 1.55 1.62
CA ARG A 236 4.08 0.76 1.73
C ARG A 236 5.11 1.15 0.68
N ALA A 237 4.68 1.42 -0.55
CA ALA A 237 5.58 1.91 -1.59
C ALA A 237 6.21 3.25 -1.22
N LEU A 238 5.42 4.19 -0.68
CA LEU A 238 5.93 5.48 -0.17
C LEU A 238 6.94 5.26 0.97
N ASP A 239 6.58 4.46 1.99
CA ASP A 239 7.47 4.19 3.12
C ASP A 239 8.80 3.57 2.65
N HIS A 240 8.76 2.65 1.68
CA HIS A 240 9.95 2.04 1.09
C HIS A 240 10.80 3.06 0.33
N LEU A 241 10.18 3.86 -0.54
CA LEU A 241 10.88 4.88 -1.34
C LEU A 241 11.51 5.96 -0.46
N ASP A 242 10.83 6.37 0.61
CA ASP A 242 11.32 7.37 1.54
C ASP A 242 12.47 6.82 2.40
N GLN A 243 12.40 5.55 2.82
CA GLN A 243 13.51 4.88 3.49
C GLN A 243 14.75 4.74 2.58
N ALA A 244 14.54 4.41 1.29
CA ALA A 244 15.61 4.37 0.31
C ALA A 244 16.23 5.76 0.09
N ALA A 245 15.43 6.82 0.04
CA ALA A 245 15.92 8.19 -0.06
C ALA A 245 16.68 8.64 1.19
N ALA A 246 16.18 8.34 2.39
CA ALA A 246 16.79 8.73 3.67
C ALA A 246 18.13 8.03 3.95
N THR A 247 18.44 6.94 3.26
CA THR A 247 19.73 6.23 3.38
C THR A 247 20.74 6.65 2.31
N ALA A 248 20.33 7.44 1.32
CA ALA A 248 21.22 7.96 0.30
C ALA A 248 22.18 9.02 0.90
N PRO A 249 23.46 9.03 0.48
CA PRO A 249 24.40 10.04 0.94
C PRO A 249 23.91 11.45 0.52
N ALA A 250 23.83 12.36 1.49
CA ALA A 250 23.54 13.77 1.27
C ALA A 250 24.80 14.61 1.47
N THR A 251 25.01 15.56 0.57
CA THR A 251 26.14 16.50 0.54
C THR A 251 25.69 17.97 0.63
N SER A 252 24.38 18.22 0.50
CA SER A 252 23.78 19.54 0.65
C SER A 252 22.57 19.55 1.60
N ILE A 253 22.25 20.72 2.16
CA ILE A 253 21.06 20.93 2.99
C ILE A 253 19.78 20.65 2.19
N ALA A 254 19.74 21.05 0.91
CA ALA A 254 18.60 20.79 0.04
C ALA A 254 18.32 19.29 -0.14
N GLU A 255 19.36 18.45 -0.22
CA GLU A 255 19.21 17.00 -0.24
C GLU A 255 18.64 16.47 1.08
N LEU A 256 19.11 16.97 2.23
CA LEU A 256 18.56 16.59 3.53
C LEU A 256 17.10 16.99 3.71
N VAL A 257 16.72 18.19 3.26
CA VAL A 257 15.31 18.63 3.23
C VAL A 257 14.49 17.64 2.40
N ALA A 258 14.92 17.35 1.17
CA ALA A 258 14.20 16.44 0.28
C ALA A 258 14.08 15.01 0.84
N GLN A 259 15.09 14.54 1.56
CA GLN A 259 15.15 13.20 2.15
C GLN A 259 14.32 13.05 3.43
N HIS A 260 14.27 14.08 4.29
CA HIS A 260 13.72 13.94 5.64
C HIS A 260 12.42 14.70 5.89
N ALA A 261 12.04 15.65 5.02
CA ALA A 261 10.78 16.40 5.17
C ALA A 261 9.53 15.51 5.32
N PRO A 262 9.35 14.39 4.58
CA PRO A 262 8.16 13.52 4.75
C PRO A 262 8.06 12.89 6.14
N HIS A 263 9.20 12.44 6.68
CA HIS A 263 9.25 11.81 7.99
C HIS A 263 9.01 12.81 9.12
N LEU A 264 9.53 14.04 8.96
CA LEU A 264 9.36 15.10 9.94
C LEU A 264 7.97 15.68 9.93
N ALA A 265 7.40 16.02 8.77
CA ALA A 265 6.02 16.50 8.65
C ALA A 265 5.03 15.54 9.32
N HIS A 266 5.27 14.22 9.20
CA HIS A 266 4.45 13.24 9.90
C HIS A 266 4.67 13.24 11.42
N LEU A 267 5.92 13.31 11.87
CA LEU A 267 6.27 13.30 13.29
C LEU A 267 5.79 14.56 14.02
N THR A 268 5.90 15.72 13.38
CA THR A 268 5.59 17.05 13.94
C THR A 268 4.16 17.52 13.66
N GLU A 269 3.45 16.88 12.72
CA GLU A 269 2.16 17.33 12.20
C GLU A 269 2.20 18.72 11.52
N GLU A 270 3.39 19.14 11.08
CA GLU A 270 3.62 20.38 10.34
C GLU A 270 3.62 20.14 8.82
N PRO A 271 3.52 21.20 7.98
CA PRO A 271 3.78 21.10 6.55
C PRO A 271 5.17 20.52 6.24
N LEU A 272 5.38 20.03 5.02
CA LEU A 272 6.71 19.60 4.57
C LEU A 272 7.71 20.76 4.70
N ALA A 273 8.87 20.50 5.29
CA ALA A 273 9.98 21.45 5.28
C ALA A 273 10.36 21.79 3.83
N GLU A 274 10.46 23.08 3.51
CA GLU A 274 10.85 23.56 2.18
C GLU A 274 12.26 24.14 2.18
N THR A 275 12.74 24.59 3.34
CA THR A 275 14.04 25.22 3.53
C THR A 275 14.88 24.51 4.60
N GLY A 276 16.17 24.83 4.66
CA GLY A 276 17.05 24.35 5.73
C GLY A 276 16.60 24.78 7.12
N SER A 277 16.06 26.00 7.25
CA SER A 277 15.52 26.50 8.52
C SER A 277 14.28 25.73 8.95
N ASP A 278 13.35 25.45 8.03
CA ASP A 278 12.17 24.63 8.35
C ASP A 278 12.58 23.22 8.82
N LEU A 279 13.60 22.64 8.17
CA LEU A 279 14.13 21.33 8.55
C LEU A 279 14.69 21.36 9.98
N ILE A 280 15.47 22.38 10.34
CA ILE A 280 16.06 22.54 11.68
C ILE A 280 14.97 22.66 12.74
N ASP A 281 13.96 23.50 12.49
CA ASP A 281 12.85 23.69 13.43
C ASP A 281 12.08 22.38 13.64
N GLN A 282 11.79 21.65 12.56
CA GLN A 282 11.11 20.36 12.66
C GLN A 282 11.96 19.26 13.30
N LEU A 283 13.28 19.28 13.14
CA LEU A 283 14.18 18.36 13.86
C LEU A 283 14.12 18.58 15.37
N ARG A 284 14.11 19.85 15.82
CA ARG A 284 14.01 20.20 17.24
C ARG A 284 12.66 19.79 17.83
N GLU A 285 11.56 20.08 17.15
CA GLU A 285 10.22 19.63 17.58
C GLU A 285 10.11 18.09 17.57
N GLY A 286 10.69 17.45 16.55
CA GLY A 286 10.73 15.99 16.42
C GLY A 286 11.44 15.32 17.60
N GLU A 287 12.58 15.86 18.04
CA GLU A 287 13.29 15.41 19.25
C GLU A 287 12.36 15.45 20.47
N GLU A 288 11.70 16.58 20.72
CA GLU A 288 10.80 16.75 21.86
C GLU A 288 9.62 15.77 21.85
N ARG A 289 9.06 15.49 20.66
CA ARG A 289 7.96 14.54 20.50
C ARG A 289 8.38 13.10 20.72
N LEU A 290 9.55 12.71 20.20
CA LEU A 290 10.10 11.37 20.41
C LEU A 290 10.44 11.12 21.88
N ASP A 291 11.03 12.11 22.56
CA ASP A 291 11.32 12.03 23.99
C ASP A 291 10.03 11.87 24.82
N ARG A 292 9.00 12.69 24.51
CA ARG A 292 7.68 12.58 25.15
C ARG A 292 7.01 11.22 24.94
N ALA A 293 7.24 10.58 23.80
CA ALA A 293 6.75 9.25 23.47
C ALA A 293 7.65 8.11 24.01
N GLY A 294 8.79 8.42 24.64
CA GLY A 294 9.74 7.44 25.16
C GLY A 294 10.51 6.67 24.08
N ILE A 295 10.60 7.21 22.86
CA ILE A 295 11.29 6.59 21.74
C ILE A 295 12.77 6.99 21.78
N GLN A 296 13.64 5.99 21.82
CA GLN A 296 15.09 6.18 21.91
C GLN A 296 15.70 6.67 20.59
N GLY A 297 16.78 7.44 20.68
CA GLY A 297 17.54 7.96 19.52
C GLY A 297 17.12 9.36 19.06
N GLY A 298 16.15 9.99 19.70
CA GLY A 298 15.68 11.34 19.37
C GLY A 298 16.73 12.43 19.59
N ASP A 299 17.70 12.23 20.48
CA ASP A 299 18.82 13.13 20.75
C ASP A 299 19.69 13.38 19.50
N ALA A 300 19.72 12.42 18.57
CA ALA A 300 20.40 12.59 17.28
C ALA A 300 19.79 13.71 16.42
N LEU A 301 18.48 14.00 16.55
CA LEU A 301 17.83 15.08 15.81
C LEU A 301 18.31 16.45 16.30
N GLY A 302 18.43 16.65 17.62
CA GLY A 302 18.95 17.88 18.21
C GLY A 302 20.40 18.16 17.82
N VAL A 303 21.24 17.12 17.81
CA VAL A 303 22.64 17.22 17.35
C VAL A 303 22.69 17.55 15.85
N ALA A 304 21.86 16.90 15.02
CA ALA A 304 21.78 17.20 13.59
C ALA A 304 21.32 18.65 13.35
N ALA A 305 20.30 19.12 14.07
CA ALA A 305 19.83 20.50 13.99
C ALA A 305 20.96 21.51 14.29
N GLY A 306 21.75 21.27 15.34
CA GLY A 306 22.89 22.13 15.68
C GLY A 306 24.03 22.12 14.65
N LEU A 307 24.24 21.01 13.93
CA LEU A 307 25.19 20.95 12.82
C LEU A 307 24.69 21.71 11.59
N LEU A 308 23.38 21.67 11.34
CA LEU A 308 22.76 22.38 10.22
C LEU A 308 22.67 23.89 10.45
N ASP A 309 22.44 24.34 11.69
CA ASP A 309 22.57 25.76 12.06
C ASP A 309 23.98 26.28 11.72
N GLN A 310 25.02 25.53 12.13
CA GLN A 310 26.41 25.88 11.80
C GLN A 310 26.65 25.91 10.28
N ALA A 311 26.06 24.98 9.54
CA ALA A 311 26.20 24.91 8.09
C ALA A 311 25.52 26.10 7.37
N LEU A 312 24.39 26.60 7.88
CA LEU A 312 23.72 27.79 7.34
C LEU A 312 24.46 29.08 7.71
N ASP A 313 24.96 29.19 8.94
CA ASP A 313 25.73 30.35 9.39
C ASP A 313 27.04 30.51 8.58
N LEU A 314 27.72 29.40 8.26
CA LEU A 314 28.92 29.42 7.42
C LEU A 314 28.66 29.98 6.01
N GLU A 315 27.47 29.77 5.45
CA GLU A 315 27.09 30.32 4.15
C GLU A 315 26.96 31.85 4.20
N LEU A 316 26.47 32.37 5.33
CA LEU A 316 26.30 33.81 5.57
C LEU A 316 27.65 34.50 5.89
N ASP A 317 28.53 33.81 6.60
CA ASP A 317 29.81 34.36 7.09
C ASP A 317 31.00 34.16 6.13
N GLY A 318 30.79 33.55 4.96
CA GLY A 318 31.82 33.34 3.93
C GLY A 318 32.79 32.19 4.25
N GLY A 319 32.31 31.16 4.95
CA GLY A 319 33.01 29.90 5.20
C GLY A 319 33.29 29.10 3.92
N THR A 320 34.08 28.03 4.03
CA THR A 320 34.39 27.21 2.84
C THR A 320 33.27 26.22 2.56
N GLN A 321 33.02 25.94 1.28
CA GLN A 321 32.05 24.93 0.84
C GLN A 321 32.33 23.54 1.44
N LEU A 322 33.61 23.23 1.70
CA LEU A 322 34.04 21.97 2.30
C LEU A 322 33.65 21.86 3.78
N ASP A 323 33.71 22.96 4.54
CA ASP A 323 33.29 22.98 5.95
C ASP A 323 31.77 22.78 6.07
N GLN A 324 31.01 23.39 5.16
CA GLN A 324 29.56 23.20 5.06
C GLN A 324 29.22 21.74 4.73
N GLU A 325 29.89 21.15 3.73
CA GLU A 325 29.68 19.76 3.32
C GLU A 325 29.99 18.76 4.44
N VAL A 326 31.05 18.98 5.23
CA VAL A 326 31.37 18.13 6.40
C VAL A 326 30.24 18.13 7.44
N SER A 327 29.70 19.31 7.77
CA SER A 327 28.57 19.43 8.71
C SER A 327 27.32 18.73 8.18
N VAL A 328 27.02 18.89 6.88
CA VAL A 328 25.89 18.23 6.22
C VAL A 328 26.05 16.71 6.22
N VAL A 329 27.21 16.19 5.84
CA VAL A 329 27.47 14.74 5.83
C VAL A 329 27.36 14.15 7.23
N HIS A 330 27.82 14.88 8.26
CA HIS A 330 27.70 14.44 9.64
C HIS A 330 26.23 14.46 10.10
N ALA A 331 25.47 15.51 9.80
CA ALA A 331 24.04 15.57 10.07
C ALA A 331 23.29 14.43 9.37
N ALA A 332 23.57 14.18 8.09
CA ALA A 332 23.00 13.06 7.33
C ALA A 332 23.22 11.71 8.04
N SER A 333 24.42 11.51 8.60
CA SER A 333 24.78 10.28 9.29
C SER A 333 23.94 10.01 10.55
N LEU A 334 23.55 11.08 11.25
CA LEU A 334 22.71 11.06 12.46
C LEU A 334 21.24 10.84 12.13
N LEU A 335 20.78 11.35 10.98
CA LEU A 335 19.38 11.26 10.54
C LEU A 335 18.99 9.91 9.93
N ARG A 336 19.94 8.98 9.75
CA ARG A 336 19.66 7.64 9.18
C ARG A 336 18.60 6.84 9.94
N GLY A 337 18.46 7.04 11.25
CA GLY A 337 17.46 6.37 12.08
C GLY A 337 16.07 7.02 12.08
N LEU A 338 15.90 8.18 11.44
CA LEU A 338 14.69 8.99 11.54
C LEU A 338 13.45 8.25 11.03
N ALA A 339 13.55 7.57 9.89
CA ALA A 339 12.43 6.82 9.31
C ALA A 339 11.90 5.74 10.27
N ASP A 340 12.79 5.00 10.92
CA ASP A 340 12.45 3.95 11.88
C ASP A 340 11.81 4.54 13.15
N MET A 341 12.32 5.67 13.63
CA MET A 341 11.74 6.39 14.78
C MET A 341 10.34 6.91 14.46
N THR A 342 10.12 7.50 13.28
CA THR A 342 8.79 7.94 12.85
C THR A 342 7.82 6.77 12.68
N ALA A 343 8.28 5.62 12.16
CA ALA A 343 7.46 4.41 12.08
C ALA A 343 7.11 3.85 13.46
N ALA A 344 8.02 3.93 14.44
CA ALA A 344 7.74 3.57 15.82
C ALA A 344 6.74 4.54 16.47
N TYR A 345 6.89 5.84 16.23
CA TYR A 345 5.98 6.87 16.73
C TYR A 345 4.54 6.64 16.25
N ARG A 346 4.36 6.34 14.96
CA ARG A 346 3.07 5.95 14.36
C ARG A 346 2.36 4.83 15.10
N ARG A 347 3.11 3.82 15.58
CA ARG A 347 2.54 2.67 16.29
C ARG A 347 2.13 2.99 17.72
N THR A 348 2.70 4.04 18.32
CA THR A 348 2.40 4.47 19.69
C THR A 348 1.23 5.44 19.74
N THR A 349 1.00 6.20 18.66
CA THR A 349 -0.04 7.25 18.59
C THR A 349 -1.32 6.84 17.87
N ALA A 350 -1.34 5.71 17.16
CA ALA A 350 -2.52 5.12 16.51
C ALA A 350 -3.39 4.31 17.48
#